data_AF-A0A1S3JZT9-F1
#
_entry.id   AF-A0A1S3JZT9-F1
#
_cell.length_a   1.000
_cell.length_b   1.000
_cell.length_c   1.000
_cell.angle_alpha   90.00
_cell.angle_beta   90.00
_cell.angle_gamma   90.00
#
_symmetry.space_group_name_H-M   'P 1'
#
loop_
_entity.id
_entity.type
_entity.pdbx_description
1 polymer ?
#
loop_
_entity_poly.entity_id
_entity_poly.type
_entity_poly.pdbx_seq_one_letter_code
_entity_poly.pdbx_strand_id
1 'polypeptide(L)'
;MESNNVRWEECFIKADLKDKKVDKTSLCYVSCREGNDSKCWSSLNQKDGGFPDTFKAMLKTVTNGDAIKVPPGAPCNNFAGYCDVFNNCREVDANGPLSRL
;
A
#
# COMPACT_ATOMS: atom_id res chain seq x y z
N MET A 1 21.36 14.92 19.69
CA MET A 1 20.93 14.84 18.29
C MET A 1 19.51 14.30 18.33
N GLU A 2 18.54 15.15 18.01
CA GLU A 2 17.12 14.92 18.28
C GLU A 2 16.63 13.63 17.61
N SER A 3 16.11 12.72 18.43
CA SER A 3 15.21 11.66 17.98
C SER A 3 13.94 12.33 17.46
N ASN A 4 13.95 12.70 16.17
CA ASN A 4 12.71 12.99 15.46
C ASN A 4 11.87 11.73 15.52
N ASN A 5 10.89 11.72 16.42
CA ASN A 5 9.96 10.61 16.61
C ASN A 5 8.97 10.60 15.44
N VAL A 6 9.46 10.23 14.25
CA VAL A 6 8.66 10.16 13.04
C VAL A 6 7.68 8.99 13.21
N ARG A 7 6.42 9.32 13.44
CA ARG A 7 5.35 8.34 13.60
C ARG A 7 4.80 7.99 12.21
N TRP A 8 5.23 6.85 11.71
CA TRP A 8 4.64 6.21 10.53
C TRP A 8 3.41 5.41 10.94
N GLU A 9 2.31 5.60 10.21
CA GLU A 9 1.09 4.83 10.40
C GLU A 9 0.74 4.08 9.12
N GLU A 10 0.26 2.85 9.27
CA GLU A 10 -0.27 2.08 8.15
C GLU A 10 -1.45 2.82 7.50
N CYS A 11 -1.50 2.80 6.18
CA CYS A 11 -2.58 3.35 5.38
C CYS A 11 -2.84 2.48 4.16
N PHE A 12 -3.99 2.68 3.52
CA PHE A 12 -4.39 1.94 2.32
C PHE A 12 -4.56 2.91 1.15
N ILE A 13 -3.79 2.68 0.08
CA ILE A 13 -3.92 3.43 -1.17
C ILE A 13 -5.27 3.08 -1.80
N LYS A 14 -5.96 4.10 -2.32
CA LYS A 14 -7.20 3.94 -3.10
C LYS A 14 -6.92 4.27 -4.56
N ALA A 15 -7.32 3.37 -5.45
CA ALA A 15 -7.13 3.50 -6.89
C ALA A 15 -8.28 2.83 -7.67
N ASP A 16 -8.49 3.26 -8.92
CA ASP A 16 -9.39 2.59 -9.86
C ASP A 16 -8.65 1.41 -10.50
N LEU A 17 -9.00 0.16 -10.13
CA LEU A 17 -8.29 -1.02 -10.65
C LEU A 17 -8.63 -1.31 -12.12
N LYS A 18 -9.55 -0.56 -12.75
CA LYS A 18 -9.82 -0.64 -14.18
C LYS A 18 -8.89 0.25 -14.99
N ASP A 19 -8.27 1.25 -14.35
CA ASP A 19 -7.24 2.07 -14.99
C ASP A 19 -5.96 1.24 -15.20
N LYS A 20 -5.53 1.13 -16.46
CA LYS A 20 -4.31 0.42 -16.85
C LYS A 20 -3.03 1.10 -16.35
N LYS A 21 -3.09 2.36 -15.92
CA LYS A 21 -1.97 3.09 -15.36
C LYS A 21 -1.70 2.74 -13.89
N VAL A 22 -2.66 2.12 -13.21
CA VAL A 22 -2.53 1.74 -11.81
C VAL A 22 -1.68 0.47 -11.71
N ASP A 23 -0.56 0.56 -11.00
CA ASP A 23 0.19 -0.62 -10.60
C ASP A 23 -0.52 -1.33 -9.45
N LYS A 24 -1.29 -2.35 -9.80
CA LYS A 24 -2.04 -3.21 -8.85
C LYS A 24 -1.13 -3.94 -7.87
N THR A 25 0.15 -4.08 -8.21
CA THR A 25 1.16 -4.73 -7.39
C THR A 25 1.49 -3.87 -6.19
N SER A 26 1.69 -2.55 -6.40
CA SER A 26 2.02 -1.58 -5.34
C SER A 26 1.01 -1.52 -4.18
N LEU A 27 -0.27 -1.84 -4.47
CA LEU A 27 -1.37 -1.91 -3.49
C LEU A 27 -1.27 -3.12 -2.54
N CYS A 28 -0.40 -4.08 -2.87
CA CYS A 28 -0.11 -5.28 -2.07
C CYS A 28 1.25 -5.23 -1.39
N TYR A 29 1.73 -4.02 -1.13
CA TYR A 29 2.88 -3.76 -0.29
C TYR A 29 2.47 -2.87 0.87
N VAL A 30 3.11 -3.04 2.01
CA VAL A 30 2.89 -2.21 3.19
C VAL A 30 3.06 -0.76 2.77
N SER A 31 2.03 0.02 3.07
CA SER A 31 1.96 1.43 2.74
C SER A 31 1.79 2.23 4.02
N CYS A 32 2.54 3.33 4.12
CA CYS A 32 2.53 4.16 5.31
C CYS A 32 2.39 5.64 4.97
N ARG A 33 1.87 6.41 5.92
CA ARG A 33 1.80 7.87 5.90
C ARG A 33 2.52 8.44 7.10
N GLU A 34 3.03 9.65 6.96
CA GLU A 34 3.71 10.37 8.04
C GLU A 34 2.69 11.17 8.86
N GLY A 35 2.43 10.76 10.10
CA GLY A 35 1.47 11.43 10.98
C GLY A 35 0.09 11.70 10.32
N ASN A 36 -0.27 12.98 10.20
CA ASN A 36 -1.54 13.43 9.61
C ASN A 36 -1.48 13.69 8.10
N ASP A 37 -0.40 13.29 7.41
CA ASP A 37 -0.33 13.45 5.96
C ASP A 37 -1.46 12.64 5.27
N SER A 38 -2.04 13.24 4.24
CA SER A 38 -3.03 12.61 3.38
C SER A 38 -2.40 11.60 2.42
N LYS A 39 -1.11 11.74 2.12
CA LYS A 39 -0.42 10.91 1.14
C LYS A 39 0.05 9.60 1.76
N CYS A 40 -0.42 8.51 1.15
CA CYS A 40 -0.02 7.15 1.50
C CYS A 40 1.07 6.68 0.54
N TRP A 41 2.19 6.18 1.07
CA TRP A 41 3.34 5.75 0.30
C TRP A 41 3.50 4.23 0.37
N SER A 42 3.53 3.56 -0.78
CA SER A 42 3.82 2.12 -0.83
C SER A 42 5.32 1.87 -0.71
N SER A 43 5.73 0.88 0.09
CA SER A 43 7.13 0.47 0.20
C SER A 43 7.73 -0.06 -1.11
N LEU A 44 6.91 -0.35 -2.13
CA LEU A 44 7.37 -0.68 -3.49
C LEU A 44 7.83 0.57 -4.29
N ASN A 45 7.31 1.74 -3.94
CA ASN A 45 7.44 2.97 -4.72
C ASN A 45 8.63 3.84 -4.26
N GLN A 46 9.67 3.23 -3.69
CA GLN A 46 10.85 3.93 -3.17
C GLN A 46 11.63 4.74 -4.22
N LYS A 47 11.38 4.50 -5.50
CA LYS A 47 12.01 5.19 -6.64
C LYS A 47 11.19 6.38 -7.13
N ASP A 48 9.96 6.55 -6.63
CA ASP A 48 9.07 7.63 -7.08
C ASP A 48 9.55 8.98 -6.56
N GLY A 49 9.31 10.02 -7.36
CA GLY A 49 9.62 11.40 -6.97
C GLY A 49 8.86 11.80 -5.69
N GLY A 50 9.61 12.31 -4.71
CA GLY A 50 9.07 12.75 -3.43
C GLY A 50 8.83 11.63 -2.41
N PHE A 51 9.30 10.40 -2.66
CA PHE A 51 9.27 9.35 -1.66
C PHE A 51 10.02 9.79 -0.37
N PRO A 52 9.42 9.69 0.82
CA PRO A 52 10.01 10.24 2.05
C PRO A 52 11.32 9.56 2.43
N ASP A 53 12.39 10.34 2.62
CA ASP A 53 13.70 9.83 3.05
C ASP A 53 13.64 9.13 4.42
N THR A 54 12.77 9.62 5.31
CA THR A 54 12.50 9.02 6.62
C THR A 54 11.83 7.64 6.50
N PHE A 55 10.94 7.45 5.52
CA PHE A 55 10.37 6.13 5.23
C PHE A 55 11.42 5.20 4.62
N LYS A 56 12.23 5.71 3.69
CA LYS A 56 13.33 4.94 3.08
C LYS A 56 14.34 4.47 4.11
N ALA A 57 14.68 5.32 5.09
CA ALA A 57 15.55 4.97 6.21
C ALA A 57 14.91 3.90 7.13
N MET A 58 13.60 3.99 7.36
CA MET A 58 12.87 2.99 8.14
C MET A 58 12.86 1.62 7.42
N LEU A 59 12.56 1.57 6.12
CA LEU A 59 12.66 0.35 5.31
C LEU A 59 14.09 -0.22 5.31
N LYS A 60 15.11 0.64 5.21
CA LYS A 60 16.51 0.21 5.33
C LYS A 60 16.82 -0.45 6.67
N THR A 61 16.18 0.01 7.74
CA THR A 61 16.39 -0.52 9.10
C THR A 61 15.64 -1.83 9.33
N VAL A 62 14.41 -1.95 8.84
CA VAL A 62 13.53 -3.10 9.11
C VAL A 62 13.72 -4.24 8.11
N THR A 63 13.97 -3.93 6.84
CA THR A 63 14.01 -4.89 5.73
C THR A 63 15.23 -4.75 4.84
N ASN A 64 16.29 -4.07 5.31
CA ASN A 64 17.49 -3.79 4.51
C ASN A 64 17.19 -3.05 3.18
N GLY A 65 16.06 -2.34 3.13
CA GLY A 65 15.62 -1.54 1.98
C GLY A 65 14.66 -2.28 1.04
N ASP A 66 14.38 -3.56 1.32
CA ASP A 66 13.42 -4.31 0.52
C ASP A 66 11.98 -3.85 0.77
N ALA A 67 11.17 -3.82 -0.29
CA ALA A 67 9.75 -3.55 -0.19
C ALA A 67 9.02 -4.68 0.55
N ILE A 68 8.05 -4.34 1.40
CA ILE A 68 7.38 -5.31 2.28
C ILE A 68 6.08 -5.78 1.63
N LYS A 69 6.03 -7.04 1.21
CA LYS A 69 4.81 -7.66 0.67
C LYS A 69 3.82 -7.99 1.79
N VAL A 70 2.53 -7.77 1.54
CA VAL A 70 1.48 -8.25 2.44
C VAL A 70 1.13 -9.71 2.13
N PRO A 71 0.66 -10.50 3.10
CA PRO A 71 0.26 -11.88 2.84
C PRO A 71 -0.96 -11.93 1.90
N PRO A 72 -1.13 -13.02 1.11
CA PRO A 72 -2.34 -13.24 0.32
C PRO A 72 -3.59 -13.19 1.20
N GLY A 73 -4.66 -12.59 0.67
CA GLY A 73 -5.92 -12.33 1.39
C GLY A 73 -5.93 -11.03 2.19
N ALA A 74 -4.79 -10.34 2.34
CA ALA A 74 -4.75 -9.03 2.97
C ALA A 74 -5.61 -8.00 2.19
N PRO A 75 -6.28 -7.07 2.89
CA PRO A 75 -7.09 -6.04 2.24
C PRO A 75 -6.22 -5.07 1.45
N CYS A 76 -6.69 -4.66 0.27
CA CYS A 76 -6.06 -3.66 -0.59
C CYS A 76 -7.12 -2.72 -1.17
N ASN A 77 -6.68 -1.66 -1.87
CA ASN A 77 -7.57 -0.65 -2.45
C ASN A 77 -8.57 -0.05 -1.44
N ASN A 78 -8.08 0.33 -0.25
CA ASN A 78 -8.92 0.81 0.85
C ASN A 78 -10.14 -0.09 1.14
N PHE A 79 -9.86 -1.38 1.38
CA PHE A 79 -10.84 -2.43 1.68
C PHE A 79 -11.83 -2.79 0.55
N ALA A 80 -11.63 -2.24 -0.66
CA ALA A 80 -12.40 -2.63 -1.84
C ALA A 80 -11.78 -3.81 -2.61
N GLY A 81 -10.72 -4.43 -2.09
CA GLY A 81 -10.03 -5.54 -2.72
C GLY A 81 -9.23 -6.40 -1.76
N TYR A 82 -8.68 -7.50 -2.28
CA TYR A 82 -7.72 -8.35 -1.58
C TYR A 82 -6.51 -8.67 -2.46
N CYS A 83 -5.37 -8.93 -1.83
CA CYS A 83 -4.15 -9.35 -2.51
C CYS A 83 -4.19 -10.85 -2.85
N ASP A 84 -4.00 -11.19 -4.12
CA ASP A 84 -3.88 -12.59 -4.54
C ASP A 84 -2.48 -13.18 -4.31
N VAL A 85 -2.30 -14.47 -4.61
CA VAL A 85 -1.02 -15.19 -4.46
C VAL A 85 0.11 -14.62 -5.33
N PHE A 86 -0.22 -13.80 -6.33
CA PHE A 86 0.74 -13.11 -7.20
C PHE A 86 0.98 -11.66 -6.76
N ASN A 87 0.48 -11.25 -5.59
CA ASN A 87 0.53 -9.89 -5.06
C ASN A 87 -0.18 -8.86 -5.96
N ASN A 88 -1.23 -9.28 -6.69
CA ASN A 88 -2.09 -8.33 -7.40
C ASN A 88 -3.33 -8.02 -6.57
N CYS A 89 -3.67 -6.74 -6.45
CA CYS A 89 -4.92 -6.32 -5.85
C CYS A 89 -6.11 -6.68 -6.76
N ARG A 90 -7.04 -7.49 -6.26
CA ARG A 90 -8.29 -7.92 -6.91
C ARG A 90 -9.47 -7.21 -6.27
N GLU A 91 -10.35 -6.61 -7.07
CA GLU A 91 -11.59 -6.01 -6.55
C GLU A 91 -12.49 -7.07 -5.93
N VAL A 92 -13.13 -6.70 -4.82
CA VAL A 92 -14.24 -7.45 -4.23
C VAL A 92 -15.53 -6.88 -4.82
N ASP A 93 -16.32 -7.73 -5.48
CA ASP A 93 -17.70 -7.41 -5.81
C ASP A 93 -18.60 -7.87 -4.67
N ALA A 94 -18.98 -6.94 -3.78
CA ALA A 94 -19.91 -7.21 -2.69
C ALA A 94 -21.34 -7.51 -3.20
N ASN A 95 -21.65 -7.14 -4.45
CA ASN A 95 -22.93 -7.38 -5.10
C ASN A 95 -22.78 -8.58 -6.03
N GLY A 96 -22.67 -9.76 -5.44
CA GLY A 96 -22.69 -11.01 -6.19
C GLY A 96 -23.93 -11.09 -7.10
N PRO A 97 -23.92 -11.98 -8.11
CA PRO A 97 -24.99 -12.06 -9.11
C PRO A 97 -26.40 -12.26 -8.50
N LEU A 98 -26.48 -12.77 -7.27
CA LEU A 98 -27.72 -12.98 -6.53
C LEU A 98 -28.29 -11.71 -5.85
N SER A 99 -27.53 -10.63 -5.70
CA SER A 99 -28.03 -9.38 -5.10
C SER A 99 -28.83 -8.51 -6.09
N ARG A 100 -28.93 -8.95 -7.36
CA ARG A 100 -29.63 -8.25 -8.44
C ARG A 100 -30.99 -8.86 -8.77
N LEU A 101 -31.49 -9.76 -7.92
CA LEU A 101 -32.82 -10.38 -8.00
C LEU A 101 -33.87 -9.49 -7.32
#